data_AF-A0A9D5YF18-F1
#
_entry.id   AF-A0A9D5YF18-F1
#
_cell.length_a   1.000
_cell.length_b   1.000
_cell.length_c   1.000
_cell.angle_alpha   90.00
_cell.angle_beta   90.00
_cell.angle_gamma   90.00
#
_symmetry.space_group_name_H-M   'P 1'
#
loop_
_entity.id
_entity.type
_entity.pdbx_description
1 polymer ?
#
loop_
_entity_poly.entity_id
_entity_poly.type
_entity_poly.pdbx_seq_one_letter_code
_entity_poly.pdbx_strand_id
1 'polypeptide(L)'
;MIGLGTWVTSVNMMIFKGDITVVIADKNGEYDIDFQLPDKLKDVKIRTYDIVENGNTLKGKGEITMLPGKELEAEVTFNGDTFEGVLRIPFMKRTIELKNGHKISD
;
A
#
# COMPACT_ATOMS: atom_id res chain seq x y z
N MET A 1 16.64 -2.15 -2.61
CA MET A 1 15.20 -1.92 -2.42
C MET A 1 14.72 -2.79 -1.29
N ILE A 2 14.13 -2.17 -0.26
CA ILE A 2 13.49 -2.86 0.87
C ILE A 2 12.07 -3.32 0.51
N GLY A 3 11.53 -4.28 1.27
CA GLY A 3 10.12 -4.65 1.18
C GLY A 3 9.70 -5.44 -0.07
N LEU A 4 10.65 -5.91 -0.88
CA LEU A 4 10.33 -6.73 -2.06
C LEU A 4 9.64 -8.04 -1.69
N GLY A 5 8.66 -8.42 -2.49
CA GLY A 5 7.88 -9.65 -2.37
C GLY A 5 6.38 -9.40 -2.34
N THR A 6 5.65 -10.47 -2.02
CA THR A 6 4.18 -10.46 -1.92
C THR A 6 3.78 -10.43 -0.45
N TRP A 7 2.90 -9.50 -0.11
CA TRP A 7 2.48 -9.24 1.26
C TRP A 7 0.97 -9.24 1.39
N VAL A 8 0.47 -9.61 2.57
CA VAL A 8 -0.95 -9.48 2.92
C VAL A 8 -1.08 -8.49 4.07
N THR A 9 -2.06 -7.60 4.02
CA THR A 9 -2.41 -6.70 5.12
C THR A 9 -3.90 -6.48 5.24
N SER A 10 -4.38 -6.30 6.47
CA SER A 10 -5.75 -5.96 6.77
C SER A 10 -5.96 -4.45 6.67
N VAL A 11 -6.96 -4.05 5.90
CA VAL A 11 -7.37 -2.66 5.73
C VAL A 11 -8.80 -2.47 6.23
N ASN A 12 -9.02 -1.38 6.96
CA ASN A 12 -10.33 -0.99 7.45
C ASN A 12 -10.69 0.41 6.95
N MET A 13 -11.32 0.46 5.78
CA MET A 13 -11.89 1.67 5.19
C MET A 13 -13.42 1.67 5.31
N MET A 14 -14.04 2.82 5.07
CA MET A 14 -15.49 2.98 5.13
C MET A 14 -16.24 2.09 4.12
N ILE A 15 -15.67 1.93 2.92
CA ILE A 15 -16.25 1.18 1.80
C ILE A 15 -15.71 -0.25 1.69
N PHE A 16 -14.64 -0.56 2.41
CA PHE A 16 -13.97 -1.85 2.34
C PHE A 16 -13.32 -2.19 3.67
N LYS A 17 -13.65 -3.38 4.17
CA LYS A 17 -12.92 -4.03 5.24
C LYS A 17 -12.51 -5.41 4.77
N GLY A 18 -11.28 -5.79 5.03
CA GLY A 18 -10.73 -7.09 4.70
C GLY A 18 -9.24 -7.03 4.39
N ASP A 19 -8.72 -8.16 3.95
CA ASP A 19 -7.32 -8.30 3.58
C ASP A 19 -7.13 -7.97 2.10
N ILE A 20 -6.00 -7.35 1.79
CA ILE A 20 -5.53 -7.14 0.42
C ILE A 20 -4.14 -7.75 0.27
N THR A 21 -3.82 -8.15 -0.95
CA THR A 21 -2.46 -8.58 -1.29
C THR A 21 -1.75 -7.45 -2.03
N VAL A 22 -0.51 -7.18 -1.66
CA VAL A 22 0.34 -6.15 -2.24
C VAL A 22 1.62 -6.81 -2.75
N VAL A 23 1.91 -6.65 -4.03
CA VAL A 23 3.16 -7.10 -4.63
C VAL A 23 4.07 -5.90 -4.79
N ILE A 24 5.27 -5.98 -4.21
CA ILE A 24 6.31 -4.95 -4.33
C ILE A 24 7.48 -5.57 -5.09
N ALA A 25 7.75 -5.06 -6.29
CA ALA A 25 8.78 -5.57 -7.18
C ALA A 25 9.78 -4.48 -7.57
N ASP A 26 10.99 -4.91 -7.94
CA ASP A 26 12.00 -4.07 -8.58
C ASP A 26 11.82 -4.15 -10.10
N LYS A 27 11.65 -2.98 -10.73
CA LYS A 27 11.57 -2.82 -12.17
C LYS A 27 12.58 -1.79 -12.62
N ASN A 28 13.76 -2.27 -13.01
CA ASN A 28 14.88 -1.45 -13.49
C ASN A 28 15.37 -0.41 -12.47
N GLY A 29 15.37 -0.75 -11.18
CA GLY A 29 15.80 0.13 -10.09
C GLY A 29 14.69 1.03 -9.55
N GLU A 30 13.45 0.87 -10.02
CA GLU A 30 12.27 1.58 -9.53
C GLU A 30 11.26 0.61 -8.90
N TYR A 31 10.48 1.11 -7.94
CA TYR A 31 9.42 0.32 -7.30
C TYR A 31 8.22 0.17 -8.23
N ASP A 32 7.83 -1.08 -8.49
CA ASP A 32 6.54 -1.44 -9.08
C ASP A 32 5.66 -2.02 -7.96
N ILE A 33 4.54 -1.35 -7.64
CA ILE A 33 3.63 -1.77 -6.57
C ILE A 33 2.28 -2.12 -7.20
N ASP A 34 1.90 -3.39 -7.11
CA ASP A 34 0.62 -3.90 -7.57
C ASP A 34 -0.29 -4.28 -6.38
N PHE A 35 -1.58 -3.99 -6.51
CA PHE A 35 -2.58 -4.23 -5.47
C PHE A 35 -3.61 -5.22 -5.99
N GLN A 36 -3.62 -6.41 -5.42
CA GLN A 36 -4.65 -7.40 -5.70
C GLN A 36 -5.83 -7.16 -4.77
N LEU A 37 -6.81 -6.44 -5.31
CA LEU A 37 -8.04 -6.09 -4.62
C LEU A 37 -9.09 -7.20 -4.77
N PRO A 38 -9.97 -7.40 -3.77
CA PRO A 38 -11.05 -8.38 -3.87
C PRO A 38 -12.08 -7.98 -4.93
N ASP A 39 -12.83 -8.95 -5.46
CA ASP A 39 -13.76 -8.79 -6.59
C ASP A 39 -14.71 -7.58 -6.49
N LYS A 40 -15.19 -7.25 -5.28
CA LYS A 40 -16.05 -6.09 -5.03
C LYS A 40 -15.38 -4.73 -5.33
N LEU A 41 -14.06 -4.71 -5.49
CA LEU A 41 -13.23 -3.56 -5.83
C LEU A 41 -12.48 -3.74 -7.16
N LYS A 42 -12.86 -4.71 -8.01
CA LYS A 42 -12.16 -5.02 -9.28
C LYS A 42 -11.99 -3.84 -10.24
N ASP A 43 -12.90 -2.87 -10.19
CA ASP A 43 -12.87 -1.67 -11.05
C ASP A 43 -12.06 -0.52 -10.42
N VAL A 44 -11.57 -0.70 -9.19
CA VAL A 44 -10.69 0.24 -8.51
C VAL A 44 -9.29 0.11 -9.08
N LYS A 45 -8.76 1.21 -9.60
CA LYS A 45 -7.36 1.29 -10.01
C LYS A 45 -6.61 2.13 -9.00
N ILE A 46 -5.42 1.66 -8.65
CA ILE A 46 -4.48 2.33 -7.76
C ILE A 46 -3.23 2.63 -8.59
N ARG A 47 -2.73 3.86 -8.50
CA ARG A 47 -1.44 4.24 -9.06
C ARG A 47 -0.57 4.76 -7.94
N THR A 48 0.66 4.26 -7.84
CA THR A 48 1.66 4.73 -6.89
C THR A 48 2.77 5.50 -7.58
N TYR A 49 3.35 6.48 -6.90
CA TYR A 49 4.46 7.31 -7.37
C TYR A 49 5.17 7.97 -6.17
N ASP A 50 6.28 8.67 -6.43
CA ASP A 50 7.12 9.33 -5.42
C ASP A 50 7.50 8.39 -4.26
N ILE A 51 7.91 7.16 -4.60
CA ILE A 51 8.27 6.14 -3.62
C ILE A 51 9.70 6.41 -3.16
N VAL A 52 9.89 6.56 -1.85
CA VAL A 52 11.16 6.88 -1.20
C VAL A 52 11.45 5.88 -0.09
N GLU A 53 12.67 5.35 -0.11
CA GLU A 53 13.22 4.51 0.95
C GLU A 53 13.90 5.35 2.03
N ASN A 54 13.64 5.05 3.30
CA ASN A 54 14.39 5.58 4.43
C ASN A 54 14.56 4.49 5.50
N GLY A 55 15.75 3.90 5.58
CA GLY A 55 16.04 2.80 6.49
C GLY A 55 15.19 1.57 6.16
N ASN A 56 14.32 1.17 7.07
CA ASN A 56 13.35 0.08 6.89
C ASN A 56 11.92 0.58 6.58
N THR A 57 11.76 1.86 6.22
CA THR A 57 10.47 2.47 5.92
C THR A 57 10.37 2.87 4.45
N LEU A 58 9.26 2.52 3.81
CA LEU A 58 8.81 3.05 2.53
C LEU A 58 7.78 4.15 2.73
N LYS A 59 7.95 5.24 1.99
CA LYS A 59 6.94 6.29 1.85
C LYS A 59 6.59 6.42 0.38
N GLY A 60 5.32 6.62 0.08
CA GLY A 60 4.88 6.78 -1.30
C GLY A 60 3.57 7.53 -1.37
N LYS A 61 3.30 8.07 -2.55
CA LYS A 61 2.03 8.70 -2.87
C LYS A 61 1.23 7.80 -3.79
N GLY A 62 -0.08 7.99 -3.80
CA GLY A 62 -0.92 7.31 -4.76
C GLY A 62 -2.26 7.98 -5.01
N GLU A 63 -2.87 7.57 -6.10
CA GLU A 63 -4.21 7.95 -6.52
C GLU A 63 -5.08 6.69 -6.65
N ILE A 64 -6.34 6.81 -6.28
CA ILE A 64 -7.34 5.74 -6.49
C ILE A 64 -8.53 6.28 -7.27
N THR A 65 -9.07 5.47 -8.17
CA THR A 65 -10.22 5.88 -9.01
C THR A 65 -11.47 6.22 -8.21
N MET A 66 -11.60 5.73 -6.97
CA MET A 66 -12.71 6.07 -6.07
C MET A 66 -12.60 7.46 -5.45
N LEU A 67 -11.42 8.09 -5.48
CA LEU A 67 -11.20 9.46 -5.02
C LEU A 67 -10.48 10.27 -6.12
N PRO A 68 -11.15 10.56 -7.25
CA PRO A 68 -10.51 11.22 -8.39
C PRO A 68 -9.89 12.58 -8.01
N GLY A 69 -8.65 12.79 -8.43
CA GLY A 69 -7.91 14.02 -8.18
C GLY A 69 -7.52 14.24 -6.70
N LYS A 70 -7.61 13.19 -5.86
CA LYS A 70 -7.14 13.22 -4.48
C LYS A 70 -5.92 12.33 -4.33
N GLU A 71 -4.85 12.93 -3.81
CA GLU A 71 -3.64 12.22 -3.44
C GLU A 71 -3.83 11.55 -2.06
N LEU A 72 -3.29 10.35 -1.96
CA LEU A 72 -3.15 9.54 -0.75
C LEU A 72 -1.66 9.39 -0.45
N GLU A 73 -1.31 9.27 0.82
CA GLU A 73 0.07 9.05 1.24
C GLU A 73 0.15 7.76 2.04
N ALA A 74 1.04 6.85 1.66
CA ALA A 74 1.30 5.63 2.38
C ALA A 74 2.68 5.68 3.04
N GLU A 75 2.78 5.13 4.25
CA GLU A 75 4.03 4.91 4.96
C GLU A 75 4.00 3.51 5.56
N VAL A 76 4.99 2.69 5.22
CA VAL A 76 5.06 1.28 5.63
C VAL A 76 6.45 0.99 6.17
N THR A 77 6.54 0.43 7.38
CA THR A 77 7.79 0.07 8.05
C THR A 77 7.90 -1.44 8.15
N PHE A 78 8.96 -1.99 7.56
CA PHE A 78 9.22 -3.42 7.48
C PHE A 78 10.09 -3.90 8.64
N ASN A 79 9.75 -5.06 9.19
CA ASN A 79 10.47 -5.75 10.24
C ASN A 79 10.54 -7.25 9.88
N GLY A 80 11.55 -7.63 9.10
CA GLY A 80 11.66 -8.98 8.54
C GLY A 80 10.46 -9.30 7.65
N ASP A 81 9.76 -10.39 7.94
CA ASP A 81 8.58 -10.85 7.19
C ASP A 81 7.26 -10.21 7.67
N THR A 82 7.34 -9.10 8.39
CA THR A 82 6.18 -8.32 8.83
C THR A 82 6.30 -6.84 8.49
N PHE A 83 5.18 -6.14 8.40
CA PHE A 83 5.17 -4.69 8.36
C PHE A 83 3.99 -4.10 9.13
N GLU A 84 4.17 -2.85 9.56
CA GLU A 84 3.09 -1.97 9.98
C GLU A 84 3.08 -0.75 9.08
N GLY A 85 1.90 -0.16 8.85
CA GLY A 85 1.82 1.02 8.01
C GLY A 85 0.59 1.86 8.25
N VAL A 86 0.59 3.01 7.60
CA VAL A 86 -0.52 3.96 7.62
C VAL A 86 -0.78 4.48 6.21
N LEU A 87 -2.06 4.55 5.85
CA LEU A 87 -2.56 5.25 4.67
C LEU A 87 -3.25 6.54 5.14
N ARG A 88 -2.68 7.68 4.78
CA ARG A 88 -3.22 9.01 5.08
C ARG A 88 -4.05 9.48 3.89
N ILE A 89 -5.22 10.05 4.18
CA ILE A 89 -6.12 10.69 3.24
C ILE A 89 -6.22 12.17 3.61
N PRO A 90 -5.28 13.03 3.15
CA PRO A 90 -5.14 14.40 3.65
C PRO A 90 -6.41 15.24 3.51
N PHE A 91 -7.10 15.14 2.37
CA PHE A 91 -8.33 15.87 2.10
C PHE A 91 -9.44 15.58 3.12
N MET A 92 -9.50 14.36 3.66
CA MET A 92 -10.49 13.96 4.68
C MET A 92 -9.94 14.06 6.11
N LYS A 93 -8.68 14.47 6.30
CA LYS A 93 -7.96 14.42 7.59
C LYS A 93 -8.11 13.07 8.28
N ARG A 94 -8.08 11.98 7.50
CA ARG A 94 -8.20 10.61 7.99
C ARG A 94 -6.90 9.84 7.78
N THR A 95 -6.61 8.96 8.73
CA THR A 95 -5.54 7.97 8.64
C THR A 95 -6.14 6.60 8.85
N ILE A 96 -5.76 5.65 8.00
CA ILE A 96 -6.14 4.25 8.08
C ILE A 96 -4.89 3.46 8.43
N GLU A 97 -4.96 2.66 9.48
CA GLU A 97 -3.87 1.74 9.85
C GLU A 97 -3.91 0.51 8.94
N LEU A 98 -2.74 0.14 8.40
CA LEU A 98 -2.50 -1.12 7.72
C LEU A 98 -1.98 -2.10 8.76
N LYS A 99 -2.81 -3.09 9.12
CA LYS A 99 -2.52 -4.03 10.21
C LYS A 99 -2.15 -5.41 9.70
N ASN A 100 -1.45 -6.18 10.54
CA ASN A 100 -1.11 -7.58 10.28
C ASN A 100 -0.39 -7.78 8.95
N GLY A 101 0.44 -6.80 8.54
CA GLY A 101 1.26 -6.90 7.35
C GLY A 101 2.23 -8.07 7.50
N HIS A 102 2.16 -9.07 6.61
CA HIS A 102 3.10 -10.18 6.62
C HIS A 102 3.40 -10.69 5.21
N LYS A 103 4.62 -11.19 5.02
CA LYS A 103 5.11 -11.70 3.75
C LYS A 103 4.53 -13.09 3.49
N ILE A 104 4.10 -13.34 2.26
CA ILE A 104 3.56 -14.64 1.83
C ILE A 104 4.37 -15.27 0.67
N SER A 105 5.18 -14.47 -0.03
CA SER A 105 6.14 -14.94 -1.03
C SER A 105 7.25 -13.91 -1.21
N ASP A 106 8.44 -14.38 -1.61
CA ASP A 106 9.49 -13.54 -2.22
C ASP A 106 9.11 -13.10 -3.64
#